data_AF-A0A2V5W4P2-F1
#
_entry.id   AF-A0A2V5W4P2-F1
#
_cell.length_a   1.000
_cell.length_b   1.000
_cell.length_c   1.000
_cell.angle_alpha   90.00
_cell.angle_beta   90.00
_cell.angle_gamma   90.00
#
_symmetry.space_group_name_H-M   'P 1'
#
loop_
_entity.id
_entity.type
_entity.pdbx_description
1 polymer ?
#
loop_
_entity_poly.entity_id
_entity_poly.type
_entity_poly.pdbx_seq_one_letter_code
_entity_poly.pdbx_strand_id
1 'polypeptide(L)'
;MTPEETARQRIDAMLTASGWIIQNYKALNLSAGRGIAVREVPLKTGPCDYLLLVDRKPVGIVEAKKKGTTLSTVADQSARYAAGLPDFLAAGLTGPLPFLYESTGVETFFRDDRDPEPRSRHVFSFHRPETLATWTAEPDTLRARLAKMAFAHPLATTGMRACQIEATRLRQSILQRAFEGELCDP
;
A
#
# COMPACT_ATOMS: atom_id res chain seq x y z
N MET A 1 -5.59 20.26 21.95
CA MET A 1 -5.50 19.24 20.88
C MET A 1 -4.54 19.72 19.82
N THR A 2 -3.51 18.94 19.54
CA THR A 2 -2.58 19.25 18.45
C THR A 2 -3.22 18.91 17.09
N PRO A 3 -2.76 19.53 15.98
CA PRO A 3 -3.21 19.15 14.64
C PRO A 3 -3.02 17.66 14.33
N GLU A 4 -1.99 17.04 14.92
CA GLU A 4 -1.65 15.63 14.77
C GLU A 4 -2.62 14.71 15.52
N GLU A 5 -3.03 15.08 16.73
CA GLU A 5 -4.09 14.38 17.48
C GLU A 5 -5.43 14.41 16.72
N THR A 6 -5.74 15.54 16.08
CA THR A 6 -6.96 15.68 15.27
C THR A 6 -6.91 14.77 14.04
N ALA A 7 -5.75 14.67 13.39
CA ALA A 7 -5.54 13.76 12.27
C ALA A 7 -5.72 12.29 12.70
N ARG A 8 -5.12 11.88 13.83
CA ARG A 8 -5.29 10.52 14.38
C ARG A 8 -6.73 10.19 14.69
N GLN A 9 -7.52 11.09 15.27
CA GLN A 9 -8.93 10.83 15.54
C GLN A 9 -9.74 10.58 14.27
N ARG A 10 -9.44 11.31 13.19
CA ARG A 10 -10.08 11.09 11.89
C ARG A 10 -9.64 9.78 11.28
N ILE A 11 -8.35 9.46 11.36
CA ILE A 11 -7.80 8.18 10.89
C ILE A 11 -8.44 7.02 11.64
N ASP A 12 -8.60 7.12 12.98
CA ASP A 12 -9.27 6.11 13.80
C ASP A 12 -10.72 5.90 13.33
N ALA A 13 -11.46 6.99 13.08
CA ALA A 13 -12.82 6.90 12.55
C ALA A 13 -12.87 6.25 11.16
N MET A 14 -11.95 6.61 10.26
CA MET A 14 -11.86 6.05 8.91
C MET A 14 -11.49 4.56 8.93
N LEU A 15 -10.50 4.16 9.73
CA LEU A 15 -10.10 2.76 9.90
C LEU A 15 -11.27 1.92 10.45
N THR A 16 -11.94 2.42 11.50
CA THR A 16 -13.11 1.75 12.08
C THR A 16 -14.24 1.61 11.07
N ALA A 17 -14.55 2.67 10.31
CA ALA A 17 -15.55 2.65 9.25
C ALA A 17 -15.19 1.67 8.11
N SER A 18 -13.89 1.48 7.85
CA SER A 18 -13.37 0.46 6.92
C SER A 18 -13.30 -0.95 7.52
N GLY A 19 -13.80 -1.17 8.73
CA GLY A 19 -13.90 -2.49 9.36
C GLY A 19 -12.66 -2.94 10.14
N TRP A 20 -11.73 -2.04 10.45
CA TRP A 20 -10.55 -2.34 11.25
C TRP A 20 -10.85 -2.27 12.75
N ILE A 21 -10.32 -3.23 13.50
CA ILE A 21 -10.34 -3.20 14.97
C ILE A 21 -9.09 -2.48 15.44
N ILE A 22 -9.25 -1.29 16.02
CA ILE A 22 -8.12 -0.50 16.50
C ILE A 22 -7.73 -0.96 17.90
N GLN A 23 -6.43 -1.22 18.10
CA GLN A 23 -5.88 -1.65 19.39
C GLN A 23 -4.59 -0.90 19.70
N ASN A 24 -4.27 -0.73 20.98
CA ASN A 24 -2.95 -0.23 21.38
C ASN A 24 -1.97 -1.39 21.46
N TYR A 25 -0.71 -1.16 21.10
CA TYR A 25 0.34 -2.20 21.15
C TYR A 25 0.41 -2.95 22.49
N LYS A 26 0.26 -2.24 23.63
CA LYS A 26 0.30 -2.83 24.97
C LYS A 26 -0.90 -3.71 25.34
N ALA A 27 -2.01 -3.58 24.62
CA ALA A 27 -3.25 -4.31 24.86
C ALA A 27 -3.63 -5.22 23.67
N LEU A 28 -2.63 -5.61 22.88
CA LEU A 28 -2.84 -6.31 21.62
C LEU A 28 -3.41 -7.72 21.84
N ASN A 29 -4.61 -7.94 21.31
CA ASN A 29 -5.25 -9.23 21.14
C ASN A 29 -5.33 -9.58 19.65
N LEU A 30 -4.42 -10.46 19.20
CA LEU A 30 -4.37 -10.95 17.81
C LEU A 30 -5.59 -11.78 17.40
N SER A 31 -6.44 -12.20 18.34
CA SER A 31 -7.65 -12.97 18.07
C SER A 31 -8.92 -12.12 18.07
N ALA A 32 -8.81 -10.79 18.21
CA ALA A 32 -9.98 -9.91 18.24
C ALA A 32 -10.79 -9.90 16.93
N GLY A 33 -10.16 -10.24 15.80
CA GLY A 33 -10.82 -10.36 14.51
C GLY A 33 -9.82 -10.52 13.38
N ARG A 34 -10.33 -10.49 12.15
CA ARG A 34 -9.53 -10.62 10.94
C ARG A 34 -8.58 -9.44 10.73
N GLY A 35 -9.09 -8.22 10.84
CA GLY A 35 -8.35 -6.99 10.59
C GLY A 35 -8.11 -6.20 11.87
N ILE A 36 -6.84 -6.01 12.23
CA ILE A 36 -6.44 -5.26 13.41
C ILE A 36 -5.49 -4.14 13.00
N ALA A 37 -5.78 -2.91 13.42
CA ALA A 37 -4.89 -1.77 13.29
C ALA A 37 -4.26 -1.48 14.65
N VAL A 38 -2.97 -1.77 14.80
CA VAL A 38 -2.24 -1.63 16.07
C VAL A 38 -1.56 -0.28 16.11
N ARG A 39 -1.92 0.55 17.10
CA ARG A 39 -1.35 1.88 17.31
C ARG A 39 0.02 1.83 18.00
N GLU A 40 0.87 2.77 17.64
CA GLU A 40 2.16 3.08 18.29
C GLU A 40 3.07 1.85 18.41
N VAL A 41 3.22 1.10 17.32
CA VAL A 41 4.08 -0.10 17.34
C VAL A 41 5.54 0.36 17.34
N PRO A 42 6.34 -0.04 18.33
CA PRO A 42 7.75 0.32 18.37
C PRO A 42 8.51 -0.43 17.28
N LEU A 43 9.19 0.31 16.40
CA LEU A 43 10.12 -0.26 15.42
C LEU A 43 11.53 0.25 15.70
N LYS A 44 12.54 -0.49 15.26
CA LYS A 44 13.96 -0.12 15.41
C LYS A 44 14.31 1.26 14.85
N THR A 45 13.55 1.74 13.88
CA THR A 45 13.76 3.02 13.17
C THR A 45 12.87 4.16 13.67
N GLY A 46 12.07 3.92 14.72
CA GLY A 46 11.04 4.84 15.21
C GLY A 46 9.66 4.19 15.17
N PRO A 47 8.71 4.60 16.03
CA PRO A 47 7.39 3.99 16.07
C PRO A 47 6.63 4.27 14.76
N CYS A 48 5.89 3.28 14.25
CA CYS A 48 4.87 3.54 13.25
C CYS A 48 3.56 3.91 13.93
N ASP A 49 2.79 4.84 13.32
CA ASP A 49 1.51 5.25 13.89
C ASP A 49 0.52 4.07 13.93
N TYR A 50 0.41 3.31 12.83
CA TYR A 50 -0.41 2.10 12.79
C TYR A 50 0.27 0.96 12.03
N LEU A 51 0.25 -0.24 12.60
CA LEU A 51 0.54 -1.51 11.91
C LEU A 51 -0.77 -2.21 11.57
N LEU A 52 -0.94 -2.59 10.31
CA LEU A 52 -2.10 -3.33 9.82
C LEU A 52 -1.81 -4.83 9.84
N LEU A 53 -2.62 -5.57 10.60
CA LEU A 53 -2.60 -7.02 10.68
C LEU A 53 -3.85 -7.59 10.02
N VAL A 54 -3.66 -8.58 9.15
CA VAL A 54 -4.73 -9.37 8.56
C VAL A 54 -4.46 -10.84 8.82
N ASP A 55 -5.43 -11.55 9.38
CA ASP A 55 -5.29 -12.97 9.74
C ASP A 55 -4.03 -13.22 10.61
N ARG A 56 -3.79 -12.29 11.55
CA ARG A 56 -2.63 -12.23 12.48
C ARG A 56 -1.26 -11.98 11.83
N LYS A 57 -1.22 -11.67 10.53
CA LYS A 57 0.02 -11.38 9.81
C LYS A 57 0.13 -9.90 9.50
N PRO A 58 1.31 -9.28 9.62
CA PRO A 58 1.48 -7.90 9.22
C PRO A 58 1.42 -7.79 7.69
N VAL A 59 0.58 -6.88 7.20
CA VAL A 59 0.37 -6.66 5.75
C VAL A 59 0.70 -5.24 5.32
N GLY A 60 0.78 -4.29 6.26
CA GLY A 60 1.02 -2.90 5.90
C GLY A 60 1.11 -1.97 7.09
N ILE A 61 1.33 -0.70 6.81
CA ILE A 61 1.39 0.37 7.81
C ILE A 61 0.59 1.60 7.37
N VAL A 62 0.22 2.42 8.35
CA VAL A 62 -0.32 3.77 8.12
C VAL A 62 0.56 4.77 8.85
N GLU A 63 1.02 5.78 8.11
CA GLU A 63 1.75 6.93 8.62
C GLU A 63 0.80 8.13 8.70
N ALA A 64 0.62 8.67 9.91
CA ALA A 64 -0.21 9.85 10.14
C ALA A 64 0.65 11.10 9.92
N LYS A 65 0.16 12.03 9.10
CA LYS A 65 0.83 13.31 8.83
C LYS A 65 -0.04 14.48 9.25
N LYS A 66 0.60 15.62 9.54
CA LYS A 66 -0.13 16.86 9.85
C LYS A 66 -0.81 17.38 8.59
N LYS A 67 -1.99 17.98 8.75
CA LYS A 67 -2.72 18.62 7.64
C LYS A 67 -1.85 19.69 6.99
N GLY A 68 -1.76 19.70 5.67
CA GLY A 68 -0.97 20.67 4.89
C GLY A 68 0.49 20.27 4.66
N THR A 69 0.92 19.09 5.10
CA THR A 69 2.21 18.51 4.68
C THR A 69 2.05 17.85 3.31
N THR A 70 2.95 18.15 2.37
CA THR A 70 2.98 17.47 1.07
C THR A 70 3.28 15.99 1.29
N LEU A 71 2.35 15.13 0.86
CA LEU A 71 2.46 13.68 0.89
C LEU A 71 3.33 13.22 -0.29
N SER A 72 4.62 13.56 -0.24
CA SER A 72 5.57 13.19 -1.30
C SER A 72 7.01 13.15 -0.77
N THR A 73 7.42 12.09 -0.06
CA THR A 73 8.83 11.63 0.06
C THR A 73 8.97 10.49 1.08
N VAL A 74 8.17 9.43 0.97
CA VAL A 74 8.38 8.25 1.84
C VAL A 74 8.36 6.94 1.03
N ALA A 75 9.08 6.95 -0.10
CA ALA A 75 9.31 5.73 -0.88
C ALA A 75 10.35 4.80 -0.22
N ASP A 76 11.31 5.35 0.56
CA ASP A 76 12.50 4.62 1.03
C ASP A 76 12.35 3.94 2.40
N GLN A 77 11.17 3.96 3.02
CA GLN A 77 11.01 3.49 4.41
C GLN A 77 10.36 2.10 4.55
N SER A 78 9.68 1.58 3.52
CA SER A 78 8.88 0.33 3.60
C SER A 78 9.70 -0.91 3.99
N ALA A 79 10.88 -1.10 3.39
CA ALA A 79 11.79 -2.20 3.70
C ALA A 79 12.34 -2.10 5.14
N ARG A 80 12.53 -0.88 5.66
CA ARG A 80 13.06 -0.65 7.02
C ARG A 80 12.02 -1.02 8.09
N TYR A 81 10.74 -0.81 7.80
CA TYR A 81 9.67 -1.12 8.73
C TYR A 81 9.50 -2.62 8.96
N ALA A 82 9.54 -3.43 7.92
CA ALA A 82 9.49 -4.89 8.03
C ALA A 82 10.64 -5.44 8.91
N ALA A 83 11.87 -4.96 8.70
CA ALA A 83 13.05 -5.38 9.46
C ALA A 83 13.07 -4.87 10.92
N GLY A 84 12.27 -3.84 11.20
CA GLY A 84 12.17 -3.18 12.50
C GLY A 84 11.11 -3.75 13.42
N LEU A 85 10.24 -4.66 12.95
CA LEU A 85 9.15 -5.23 13.72
C LEU A 85 9.65 -6.13 14.87
N PRO A 86 8.95 -6.15 16.02
CA PRO A 86 9.17 -7.16 17.05
C PRO A 86 8.99 -8.59 16.49
N ASP A 87 9.84 -9.52 16.93
CA ASP A 87 9.89 -10.90 16.39
C ASP A 87 8.52 -11.61 16.40
N PHE A 88 7.71 -11.39 17.45
CA PHE A 88 6.39 -12.00 17.55
C PHE A 88 5.38 -11.48 16.52
N LEU A 89 5.56 -10.26 16.01
CA LEU A 89 4.76 -9.68 14.91
C LEU A 89 5.37 -9.99 13.55
N ALA A 90 6.70 -10.11 13.48
CA ALA A 90 7.40 -10.52 12.26
C ALA A 90 7.21 -12.02 11.94
N ALA A 91 6.70 -12.81 12.89
CA ALA A 91 6.43 -14.23 12.71
C ALA A 91 5.50 -14.48 11.49
N GLY A 92 6.05 -15.08 10.44
CA GLY A 92 5.32 -15.38 9.21
C GLY A 92 5.38 -14.29 8.13
N LEU A 93 6.16 -13.23 8.35
CA LEU A 93 6.49 -12.25 7.32
C LEU A 93 7.65 -12.78 6.46
N THR A 94 7.43 -12.94 5.16
CA THR A 94 8.42 -13.49 4.22
C THR A 94 9.11 -12.42 3.37
N GLY A 95 8.93 -11.14 3.69
CA GLY A 95 9.44 -10.01 2.89
C GLY A 95 9.06 -8.65 3.45
N PRO A 96 9.21 -7.56 2.67
CA PRO A 96 8.75 -6.24 3.09
C PRO A 96 7.23 -6.19 3.25
N LEU A 97 6.73 -5.20 3.99
CA LEU A 97 5.29 -4.96 4.10
C LEU A 97 4.78 -4.36 2.79
N PRO A 98 3.83 -5.02 2.09
CA PRO A 98 3.44 -4.60 0.75
C PRO A 98 2.59 -3.32 0.74
N PHE A 99 1.79 -3.09 1.77
CA PHE A 99 0.80 -2.01 1.77
C PHE A 99 1.25 -0.82 2.61
N LEU A 100 1.32 0.35 1.97
CA LEU A 100 1.73 1.59 2.61
C LEU A 100 0.60 2.60 2.48
N TYR A 101 0.23 3.21 3.60
CA TYR A 101 -0.69 4.34 3.63
C TYR A 101 -0.04 5.55 4.25
N GLU A 102 -0.34 6.71 3.69
CA GLU A 102 -0.05 8.00 4.29
C GLU A 102 -1.36 8.78 4.39
N SER A 103 -1.69 9.31 5.56
CA SER A 103 -2.95 10.03 5.73
C SER A 103 -2.80 11.26 6.62
N THR A 104 -3.49 12.34 6.23
CA THR A 104 -3.67 13.53 7.07
C THR A 104 -5.02 13.53 7.80
N GLY A 105 -5.80 12.46 7.65
CA GLY A 105 -7.21 12.40 8.06
C GLY A 105 -8.15 13.26 7.20
N VAL A 106 -7.65 13.85 6.12
CA VAL A 106 -8.44 14.53 5.07
C VAL A 106 -8.19 13.86 3.72
N GLU A 107 -6.92 13.62 3.42
CA GLU A 107 -6.46 12.90 2.24
C GLU A 107 -5.73 11.64 2.68
N THR A 108 -5.89 10.58 1.90
CA THR A 108 -5.22 9.30 2.13
C THR A 108 -4.60 8.83 0.82
N PHE A 109 -3.30 8.54 0.88
CA PHE A 109 -2.56 7.94 -0.21
C PHE A 109 -2.28 6.48 0.11
N PHE A 110 -2.28 5.66 -0.94
CA PHE A 110 -2.02 4.24 -0.87
C PHE A 110 -0.96 3.86 -1.90
N ARG A 111 -0.08 2.94 -1.52
CA ARG A 111 0.91 2.33 -2.40
C ARG A 111 0.99 0.82 -2.10
N ASP A 112 1.07 0.02 -3.16
CA ASP A 112 1.35 -1.42 -3.08
C ASP A 112 2.75 -1.64 -3.66
N ASP A 113 3.70 -2.03 -2.82
CA ASP A 113 5.10 -2.23 -3.20
C ASP A 113 5.34 -3.47 -4.07
N ARG A 114 4.31 -4.28 -4.29
CA ARG A 114 4.35 -5.42 -5.22
C ARG A 114 4.02 -5.01 -6.65
N ASP A 115 3.54 -3.78 -6.87
CA ASP A 115 3.30 -3.25 -8.22
C ASP A 115 4.64 -3.15 -8.98
N PRO A 116 4.70 -3.42 -10.30
CA PRO A 116 5.96 -3.34 -11.07
C PRO A 116 6.64 -1.95 -11.03
N GLU A 117 5.84 -0.89 -10.97
CA GLU A 117 6.28 0.47 -10.65
C GLU A 117 5.40 1.00 -9.51
N PRO A 118 5.80 0.80 -8.25
CA PRO A 118 5.01 1.23 -7.11
C PRO A 118 4.85 2.75 -7.10
N ARG A 119 3.59 3.21 -7.20
CA ARG A 119 3.27 4.64 -7.15
C ARG A 119 2.16 4.90 -6.13
N SER A 120 2.41 5.87 -5.27
CA SER A 120 1.41 6.40 -4.35
C SER A 120 0.24 6.99 -5.15
N ARG A 121 -0.97 6.66 -4.73
CA ARG A 121 -2.22 7.13 -5.35
C ARG A 121 -3.22 7.54 -4.31
N HIS A 122 -4.02 8.56 -4.61
CA HIS A 122 -5.09 8.98 -3.73
C HIS A 122 -6.18 7.89 -3.66
N VAL A 123 -6.65 7.61 -2.46
CA VAL A 123 -7.79 6.72 -2.20
C VAL A 123 -8.79 7.43 -1.31
N PHE A 124 -10.06 7.09 -1.46
CA PHE A 124 -11.13 7.73 -0.67
C PHE A 124 -11.01 7.43 0.83
N SER A 125 -10.67 6.18 1.18
CA SER A 125 -10.43 5.72 2.55
C SER A 125 -9.54 4.48 2.54
N PHE A 126 -9.22 3.95 3.71
CA PHE A 126 -8.51 2.68 3.87
C PHE A 126 -9.30 1.52 3.27
N HIS A 127 -8.59 0.59 2.63
CA HIS A 127 -9.20 -0.65 2.16
C HIS A 127 -9.61 -1.52 3.36
N ARG A 128 -10.65 -2.34 3.16
CA ARG A 128 -11.12 -3.28 4.19
C ARG A 128 -10.10 -4.40 4.41
N PRO A 129 -10.05 -5.01 5.62
CA PRO A 129 -9.18 -6.15 5.88
C PRO A 129 -9.37 -7.29 4.88
N GLU A 130 -10.60 -7.57 4.47
CA GLU A 130 -10.90 -8.63 3.50
C GLU A 130 -10.26 -8.35 2.13
N THR A 131 -10.26 -7.09 1.70
CA THR A 131 -9.65 -6.68 0.42
C THR A 131 -8.14 -6.89 0.45
N LEU A 132 -7.49 -6.47 1.54
CA LEU A 132 -6.05 -6.69 1.68
C LEU A 132 -5.71 -8.17 1.79
N ALA A 133 -6.55 -8.98 2.46
CA ALA A 133 -6.38 -10.43 2.51
C ALA A 133 -6.38 -11.06 1.11
N THR A 134 -7.37 -10.71 0.29
CA THR A 134 -7.46 -11.19 -1.11
C THR A 134 -6.22 -10.77 -1.89
N TRP A 135 -5.83 -9.50 -1.81
CA TRP A 135 -4.66 -9.02 -2.55
C TRP A 135 -3.36 -9.67 -2.11
N THR A 136 -3.15 -9.93 -0.82
CA THR A 136 -1.96 -10.63 -0.33
C THR A 136 -1.91 -12.09 -0.82
N ALA A 137 -3.06 -12.73 -1.02
CA ALA A 137 -3.13 -14.11 -1.53
C ALA A 137 -2.93 -14.20 -3.05
N GLU A 138 -3.14 -13.12 -3.80
CA GLU A 138 -2.90 -13.10 -5.24
C GLU A 138 -1.39 -13.04 -5.54
N PRO A 139 -0.89 -13.84 -6.51
CA PRO A 139 0.52 -13.85 -6.88
C PRO A 139 0.95 -12.58 -7.62
N ASP A 140 0.03 -11.95 -8.36
CA ASP A 140 0.27 -10.74 -9.13
C ASP A 140 -0.73 -9.66 -8.72
N THR A 141 -0.26 -8.41 -8.60
CA THR A 141 -1.16 -7.26 -8.38
C THR A 141 -2.04 -6.98 -9.60
N LEU A 142 -3.10 -6.20 -9.41
CA LEU A 142 -3.92 -5.73 -10.52
C LEU A 142 -3.08 -4.97 -11.56
N ARG A 143 -2.11 -4.14 -11.14
CA ARG A 143 -1.25 -3.42 -12.09
C ARG A 143 -0.35 -4.37 -12.88
N ALA A 144 0.23 -5.37 -12.21
CA ALA A 144 1.01 -6.40 -12.89
C ALA A 144 0.15 -7.14 -13.93
N ARG A 145 -1.07 -7.55 -13.56
CA ARG A 145 -2.00 -8.22 -14.48
C ARG A 145 -2.39 -7.33 -15.66
N LEU A 146 -2.76 -6.07 -15.42
CA LEU A 146 -3.10 -5.11 -16.48
C LEU A 146 -1.93 -4.82 -17.42
N ALA A 147 -0.70 -4.78 -16.89
CA ALA A 147 0.50 -4.63 -17.69
C ALA A 147 0.72 -5.86 -18.59
N LYS A 148 0.56 -7.08 -18.05
CA LYS A 148 0.64 -8.35 -18.83
C LYS A 148 -0.45 -8.43 -19.90
N MET A 149 -1.66 -7.92 -19.65
CA MET A 149 -2.77 -7.96 -20.61
C MET A 149 -2.44 -7.27 -21.94
N ALA A 150 -1.64 -6.21 -21.93
CA ALA A 150 -1.25 -5.49 -23.14
C ALA A 150 -0.44 -6.36 -24.13
N PHE A 151 0.19 -7.43 -23.63
CA PHE A 151 0.95 -8.40 -24.41
C PHE A 151 0.15 -9.67 -24.68
N ALA A 152 -0.62 -10.15 -23.70
CA ALA A 152 -1.45 -11.35 -23.85
C ALA A 152 -2.64 -11.14 -24.80
N HIS A 153 -3.16 -9.92 -24.87
CA HIS A 153 -4.31 -9.54 -25.70
C HIS A 153 -4.01 -8.24 -26.48
N PRO A 154 -3.16 -8.30 -27.51
CA PRO A 154 -2.82 -7.12 -28.31
C PRO A 154 -4.08 -6.57 -28.99
N LEU A 155 -4.19 -5.23 -29.02
CA LEU A 155 -5.30 -4.57 -29.68
C LEU A 155 -5.30 -4.90 -31.19
N ALA A 156 -6.47 -5.28 -31.72
CA ALA A 156 -6.64 -5.44 -33.15
C ALA A 156 -6.44 -4.09 -33.85
N THR A 157 -5.46 -4.01 -34.74
CA THR A 157 -5.12 -2.76 -35.45
C THR A 157 -5.96 -2.53 -36.69
N THR A 158 -6.81 -3.50 -37.07
CA THR A 158 -7.70 -3.42 -38.22
C THR A 158 -8.69 -2.27 -38.05
N GLY A 159 -8.69 -1.32 -39.00
CA GLY A 159 -9.55 -0.12 -38.96
C GLY A 159 -8.99 1.03 -38.10
N MET A 160 -7.82 0.90 -37.49
CA MET A 160 -7.17 1.99 -36.74
C MET A 160 -6.39 2.93 -37.65
N ARG A 161 -6.36 4.21 -37.29
CA ARG A 161 -5.48 5.22 -37.91
C ARG A 161 -4.02 4.98 -37.50
N ALA A 162 -3.07 5.37 -38.36
CA ALA A 162 -1.64 5.22 -38.09
C ALA A 162 -1.21 5.78 -36.72
N CYS A 163 -1.72 6.95 -36.32
CA CYS A 163 -1.42 7.54 -35.02
C CYS A 163 -1.90 6.69 -33.82
N GLN A 164 -2.99 5.92 -33.97
CA GLN A 164 -3.52 5.04 -32.93
C GLN A 164 -2.67 3.77 -32.80
N ILE A 165 -2.15 3.27 -33.92
CA ILE A 165 -1.22 2.15 -33.96
C ILE A 165 0.09 2.53 -33.27
N GLU A 166 0.65 3.71 -33.60
CA GLU A 166 1.87 4.22 -32.97
C GLU A 166 1.71 4.44 -31.46
N ALA A 167 0.59 5.03 -31.02
CA ALA A 167 0.31 5.19 -29.60
C ALA A 167 0.24 3.84 -28.84
N THR A 168 -0.31 2.81 -29.49
CA THR A 168 -0.40 1.47 -28.90
C THR A 168 0.97 0.82 -28.77
N ARG A 169 1.82 0.93 -29.79
CA ARG A 169 3.21 0.44 -29.78
C ARG A 169 4.05 1.13 -28.72
N LEU A 170 3.92 2.46 -28.61
CA LEU A 170 4.61 3.24 -27.59
C LEU A 170 4.20 2.77 -26.19
N ARG A 171 2.90 2.57 -25.95
CA ARG A 171 2.40 2.05 -24.68
C ARG A 171 2.97 0.66 -24.35
N GLN A 172 3.02 -0.24 -25.33
CA GLN A 172 3.61 -1.57 -25.13
C GLN A 172 5.10 -1.48 -24.82
N SER A 173 5.86 -0.63 -25.51
CA SER A 173 7.28 -0.41 -25.22
C SER A 173 7.51 0.14 -23.82
N ILE A 174 6.68 1.07 -23.34
CA ILE A 174 6.78 1.59 -21.97
C ILE A 174 6.52 0.48 -20.95
N LEU A 175 5.46 -0.33 -21.16
CA LEU A 175 5.15 -1.46 -20.28
C LEU A 175 6.24 -2.53 -20.27
N GLN A 176 6.88 -2.79 -21.42
CA GLN A 176 7.98 -3.75 -21.54
C GLN A 176 9.18 -3.33 -20.69
N ARG A 177 9.59 -2.06 -20.81
CA ARG A 177 10.70 -1.50 -20.01
C ARG A 177 10.38 -1.49 -18.51
N ALA A 178 9.11 -1.29 -18.15
CA ALA A 178 8.65 -1.36 -16.77
C ALA A 178 8.76 -2.80 -16.20
N PHE A 179 8.54 -3.82 -17.03
CA PHE A 179 8.76 -5.23 -16.65
C PHE A 179 10.23 -5.59 -16.52
N GLU A 180 11.07 -5.03 -17.38
CA GLU A 180 12.52 -5.30 -17.43
C GLU A 180 13.31 -4.48 -16.40
N GLY A 181 12.65 -3.55 -15.68
CA GLY A 181 13.27 -2.69 -14.67
C GLY A 181 14.08 -1.53 -15.24
N GLU A 182 14.01 -1.27 -16.54
CA GLU A 182 14.85 -0.30 -17.27
C GLU A 182 14.35 1.16 -17.18
N LEU A 183 13.19 1.42 -16.58
CA LEU A 183 12.65 2.77 -16.37
C LEU A 183 13.12 3.44 -15.06
N CYS A 184 13.93 2.73 -14.27
CA CYS A 184 14.53 3.23 -13.02
C CYS A 184 16.06 3.34 -13.17
N ASP A 185 16.53 4.25 -14.03
CA ASP A 185 17.85 4.86 -13.87
C ASP A 185 17.66 6.39 -13.87
N PRO A 186 18.33 7.13 -12.95
CA PRO A 186 18.03 8.53 -12.63
C PRO A 186 18.35 9.54 -13.75
#